data_AF-A0A815HSY0-F1
#
_entry.id   AF-A0A815HSY0-F1
#
_cell.length_a   1.000
_cell.length_b   1.000
_cell.length_c   1.000
_cell.angle_alpha   90.00
_cell.angle_beta   90.00
_cell.angle_gamma   90.00
#
_symmetry.space_group_name_H-M   'P 1'
#
loop_
_entity.id
_entity.type
_entity.pdbx_description
1 polymer ?
#
loop_
_entity_poly.entity_id
_entity_poly.type
_entity_poly.pdbx_seq_one_letter_code
_entity_poly.pdbx_strand_id
1 'polypeptide(L)'
;MLIGELNNLKKSINELISMNTFLSASIDRQHVLTDLSNINPADDLQRVLFEINADPRVVTTKPFAKITPHGAVGTEAEVFFMLGSIIRLTSIRRDEDQICIIQMVLCGGDEHVIVFDEIGLAELSPHNPLEVLHAEFQIENCQYGFVGISNWRVDASKMNRALYLLTPDPDVKDL
;
A
#
# COMPACT_ATOMS: atom_id res chain seq x y z
N MET A 1 10.57 0.08 -8.87
CA MET A 1 10.27 -1.11 -8.03
C MET A 1 11.11 -2.27 -8.52
N LEU A 2 11.72 -3.05 -7.63
CA LEU A 2 12.48 -4.24 -8.04
C LEU A 2 11.56 -5.25 -8.72
N ILE A 3 12.05 -5.92 -9.76
CA ILE A 3 11.27 -6.95 -10.47
C ILE A 3 10.83 -8.07 -9.51
N GLY A 4 11.67 -8.43 -8.53
CA GLY A 4 11.34 -9.41 -7.49
C GLY A 4 10.15 -9.00 -6.62
N GLU A 5 10.10 -7.74 -6.18
CA GLU A 5 8.99 -7.18 -5.39
C GLU A 5 7.69 -7.19 -6.20
N LEU A 6 7.77 -6.78 -7.47
CA LEU A 6 6.61 -6.79 -8.35
C LEU A 6 6.05 -8.21 -8.55
N ASN A 7 6.92 -9.22 -8.63
CA ASN A 7 6.49 -10.61 -8.74
C ASN A 7 5.82 -11.13 -7.46
N ASN A 8 6.23 -10.64 -6.29
CA ASN A 8 5.54 -10.93 -5.03
C ASN A 8 4.17 -10.23 -4.99
N LEU A 9 4.10 -8.99 -5.44
CA LEU A 9 2.86 -8.23 -5.48
C LEU A 9 1.81 -8.87 -6.42
N LYS A 10 2.24 -9.40 -7.58
CA LYS A 10 1.36 -10.16 -8.49
C LYS A 10 0.69 -11.38 -7.85
N LYS A 11 1.30 -11.98 -6.83
CA LYS A 11 0.70 -13.11 -6.09
C LYS A 11 -0.37 -12.67 -5.09
N SER A 12 -0.49 -11.36 -4.85
CA SER A 12 -1.35 -10.75 -3.83
C SER A 12 -2.53 -9.98 -4.46
N ILE A 13 -2.88 -10.28 -5.71
CA ILE A 13 -4.06 -9.69 -6.36
C ILE A 13 -5.31 -10.09 -5.57
N ASN A 14 -6.19 -9.12 -5.34
CA ASN A 14 -7.34 -9.13 -4.45
C ASN A 14 -7.01 -9.03 -2.95
N GLU A 15 -5.75 -9.03 -2.53
CA GLU A 15 -5.38 -8.80 -1.14
C GLU A 15 -5.40 -7.31 -0.78
N LEU A 16 -5.34 -7.04 0.52
CA LEU A 16 -5.30 -5.70 1.09
C LEU A 16 -3.88 -5.25 1.36
N ILE A 17 -3.62 -3.98 1.08
CA ILE A 17 -2.37 -3.28 1.36
C ILE A 17 -2.71 -2.13 2.30
N SER A 18 -1.91 -1.96 3.34
CA SER A 18 -1.93 -0.77 4.17
C SER A 18 -0.57 -0.12 4.14
N MET A 19 -0.57 1.20 4.23
CA MET A 19 0.66 1.98 4.26
C MET A 19 0.91 2.49 5.67
N ASN A 20 2.16 2.40 6.11
CA ASN A 20 2.62 2.97 7.38
C ASN A 20 3.07 4.42 7.25
N THR A 21 3.12 4.94 6.03
CA THR A 21 3.44 6.33 5.69
C THR A 21 2.25 7.02 5.05
N PHE A 22 2.31 8.35 5.01
CA PHE A 22 1.42 9.12 4.16
C PHE A 22 1.77 8.90 2.69
N LEU A 23 0.74 8.87 1.83
CA LEU A 23 0.93 8.77 0.39
C LEU A 23 0.47 10.06 -0.27
N SER A 24 1.34 10.66 -1.09
CA SER A 24 0.95 11.69 -2.04
C SER A 24 0.75 11.07 -3.42
N ALA A 25 -0.28 11.52 -4.14
CA ALA A 25 -0.57 11.11 -5.51
C ALA A 25 -1.08 12.30 -6.33
N SER A 26 -0.80 12.32 -7.63
CA SER A 26 -1.37 13.32 -8.55
C SER A 26 -2.71 12.83 -9.11
N ILE A 27 -3.66 13.75 -9.36
CA ILE A 27 -4.84 13.44 -10.17
C ILE A 27 -4.56 13.48 -11.68
N ASP A 28 -3.43 14.08 -12.08
CA ASP A 28 -3.05 14.18 -13.49
C ASP A 28 -2.25 12.96 -13.93
N ARG A 29 -2.96 12.01 -14.52
CA ARG A 29 -2.37 10.79 -15.09
C ARG A 29 -1.34 11.08 -16.17
N GLN A 30 -1.58 12.08 -17.03
CA GLN A 30 -0.74 12.33 -18.20
C GLN A 30 0.60 12.92 -17.81
N HIS A 31 0.58 13.83 -16.82
CA HIS A 31 1.81 14.34 -16.24
C HIS A 31 2.68 13.21 -15.67
N VAL A 32 2.11 12.37 -14.79
CA VAL A 32 2.84 11.26 -14.16
C VAL A 32 3.39 10.26 -15.19
N LEU A 33 2.62 9.95 -16.23
CA LEU A 33 3.08 9.07 -17.31
C LEU A 33 4.24 9.67 -18.10
N THR A 34 4.18 10.97 -18.38
CA THR A 34 5.26 11.69 -19.09
C THR A 34 6.55 11.61 -18.28
N ASP A 35 6.48 11.87 -16.98
CA ASP A 35 7.62 11.76 -16.08
C ASP A 35 8.16 10.33 -16.01
N LEU A 36 7.27 9.34 -15.88
CA LEU A 36 7.66 7.93 -15.85
C LEU A 36 8.38 7.49 -17.13
N SER A 37 7.87 7.90 -18.29
CA SER A 37 8.43 7.55 -19.60
C SER A 37 9.82 8.13 -19.82
N ASN A 38 10.14 9.25 -19.18
CA ASN A 38 11.47 9.87 -19.23
C ASN A 38 12.51 9.14 -18.34
N ILE A 39 12.09 8.20 -17.50
CA ILE A 39 12.98 7.44 -16.62
C ILE A 39 13.51 6.19 -17.36
N ASN A 40 14.84 6.09 -17.44
CA ASN A 40 15.54 4.87 -17.81
C ASN A 40 15.81 4.04 -16.56
N PRO A 41 15.07 2.95 -16.29
CA PRO A 41 15.30 2.11 -15.13
C PRO A 41 16.60 1.32 -15.28
N ALA A 42 17.23 0.99 -14.15
CA ALA A 42 18.26 -0.04 -14.11
C ALA A 42 17.68 -1.42 -14.51
N ASP A 43 18.55 -2.36 -14.88
CA ASP A 43 18.16 -3.67 -15.43
C ASP A 43 17.25 -4.50 -14.48
N ASP A 44 17.35 -4.29 -13.17
CA ASP A 44 16.57 -5.00 -12.14
C ASP A 44 15.32 -4.23 -11.69
N LEU A 45 15.10 -3.03 -12.24
CA LEU A 45 13.99 -2.15 -11.90
C LEU A 45 12.92 -2.14 -13.00
N GLN A 46 11.67 -2.10 -12.54
CA GLN A 46 10.49 -1.92 -13.38
C GLN A 46 9.88 -0.55 -13.10
N ARG A 47 9.57 0.20 -14.18
CA ARG A 47 8.69 1.38 -14.13
C ARG A 47 7.29 0.95 -13.72
N VAL A 48 6.76 1.58 -12.68
CA VAL A 48 5.47 1.24 -12.08
C VAL A 48 4.63 2.49 -11.93
N LEU A 49 3.38 2.42 -12.39
CA LEU A 49 2.34 3.41 -12.13
C LEU A 49 1.32 2.81 -11.17
N PHE A 50 1.11 3.44 -10.01
CA PHE A 50 0.02 3.10 -9.10
C PHE A 50 -1.23 3.94 -9.44
N GLU A 51 -2.33 3.26 -9.76
CA GLU A 51 -3.64 3.87 -10.00
C GLU A 51 -4.56 3.57 -8.83
N ILE A 52 -4.91 4.61 -8.06
CA ILE A 52 -5.79 4.47 -6.89
C ILE A 52 -7.15 5.05 -7.23
N ASN A 53 -8.17 4.18 -7.27
CA ASN A 53 -9.55 4.62 -7.32
C ASN A 53 -10.05 4.92 -5.90
N ALA A 54 -10.24 6.20 -5.60
CA ALA A 54 -10.74 6.69 -4.32
C ALA A 54 -11.99 7.54 -4.56
N ASP A 55 -13.18 6.91 -4.49
CA ASP A 55 -14.45 7.62 -4.63
C ASP A 55 -14.93 8.14 -3.25
N PRO A 56 -14.91 9.47 -3.01
CA PRO A 56 -15.31 10.04 -1.72
C PRO A 56 -16.81 9.89 -1.41
N ARG A 57 -17.61 9.40 -2.36
CA ARG A 57 -19.03 9.11 -2.19
C ARG A 57 -19.28 7.70 -1.68
N VAL A 58 -18.32 6.80 -1.89
CA VAL A 58 -18.39 5.39 -1.48
C VAL A 58 -17.65 5.18 -0.15
N VAL A 59 -16.57 5.94 0.08
CA VAL A 59 -15.73 5.77 1.27
C VAL A 59 -16.28 6.58 2.47
N THR A 60 -16.57 5.90 3.57
CA THR A 60 -17.15 6.50 4.79
C THR A 60 -16.12 7.27 5.62
N THR A 61 -14.92 6.73 5.79
CA THR A 61 -13.86 7.28 6.67
C THR A 61 -13.05 8.40 6.03
N LYS A 62 -13.24 8.66 4.72
CA LYS A 62 -12.55 9.67 3.89
C LYS A 62 -11.08 9.89 4.30
N PRO A 63 -10.22 8.85 4.24
CA PRO A 63 -8.84 8.93 4.70
C PRO A 63 -7.93 9.65 3.70
N PHE A 64 -8.46 10.52 2.86
CA PHE A 64 -7.69 11.26 1.86
C PHE A 64 -8.30 12.64 1.61
N ALA A 65 -7.47 13.57 1.18
CA ALA A 65 -7.87 14.92 0.84
C ALA A 65 -7.13 15.42 -0.40
N LYS A 66 -7.85 16.16 -1.24
CA LYS A 66 -7.19 16.95 -2.28
C LYS A 66 -6.43 18.08 -1.59
N ILE A 67 -5.13 18.15 -1.83
CA ILE A 67 -4.29 19.25 -1.40
C ILE A 67 -3.98 20.11 -2.62
N THR A 68 -4.21 21.41 -2.51
CA THR A 68 -3.81 22.38 -3.51
C THR A 68 -2.98 23.43 -2.79
N PRO A 69 -1.71 23.62 -3.18
CA PRO A 69 -0.84 24.57 -2.49
C PRO A 69 -1.48 25.97 -2.48
N HIS A 70 -1.53 26.58 -1.29
CA HIS A 70 -2.17 27.88 -1.11
C HIS A 70 -1.42 28.94 -1.93
N GLY A 71 -2.14 29.65 -2.82
CA GLY A 71 -1.58 30.72 -3.66
C GLY A 71 -0.96 30.27 -4.98
N ALA A 72 -1.01 28.97 -5.30
CA ALA A 72 -0.37 28.42 -6.48
C ALA A 72 -1.37 28.33 -7.65
N VAL A 73 -1.40 29.40 -8.46
CA VAL A 73 -2.19 29.43 -9.70
C VAL A 73 -1.50 28.52 -10.73
N GLY A 74 -2.17 27.46 -11.15
CA GLY A 74 -1.68 26.54 -12.18
C GLY A 74 -0.90 25.33 -11.64
N THR A 75 -0.87 25.10 -10.34
CA THR A 75 -0.19 23.95 -9.74
C THR A 75 -1.07 22.72 -9.72
N GLU A 76 -0.46 21.57 -9.98
CA GLU A 76 -1.11 20.28 -10.12
C GLU A 76 -1.88 19.90 -8.86
N ALA A 77 -3.04 19.32 -9.07
CA ALA A 77 -3.90 18.89 -8.00
C ALA A 77 -3.39 17.57 -7.43
N GLU A 78 -2.87 17.63 -6.21
CA GLU A 78 -2.40 16.46 -5.49
C GLU A 78 -3.49 15.93 -4.55
N VAL A 79 -3.43 14.65 -4.26
CA VAL A 79 -4.25 13.93 -3.30
C VAL A 79 -3.32 13.33 -2.27
N PHE A 80 -3.62 13.62 -1.01
CA PHE A 80 -2.89 13.12 0.14
C PHE A 80 -3.73 12.07 0.86
N PHE A 81 -3.18 10.89 1.07
CA PHE A 81 -3.80 9.79 1.80
C PHE A 81 -3.17 9.69 3.20
N MET A 82 -4.02 9.55 4.20
CA MET A 82 -3.65 9.34 5.59
C MET A 82 -2.90 8.01 5.76
N LEU A 83 -1.97 7.99 6.71
CA LEU A 83 -1.37 6.74 7.20
C LEU A 83 -2.48 5.75 7.60
N GLY A 84 -2.24 4.46 7.39
CA GLY A 84 -3.24 3.41 7.67
C GLY A 84 -4.38 3.35 6.65
N SER A 85 -4.31 4.08 5.53
CA SER A 85 -5.23 3.89 4.42
C SER A 85 -5.16 2.45 3.92
N ILE A 86 -6.30 1.76 3.91
CA ILE A 86 -6.42 0.38 3.43
C ILE A 86 -6.85 0.42 1.97
N ILE A 87 -6.05 -0.21 1.11
CA ILE A 87 -6.23 -0.20 -0.33
C ILE A 87 -6.19 -1.63 -0.83
N ARG A 88 -7.20 -2.03 -1.60
CA ARG A 88 -7.26 -3.36 -2.23
C ARG A 88 -6.51 -3.35 -3.55
N LEU A 89 -5.60 -4.29 -3.74
CA LEU A 89 -4.94 -4.51 -5.02
C LEU A 89 -5.89 -5.24 -5.97
N THR A 90 -6.33 -4.60 -7.04
CA THR A 90 -7.34 -5.18 -7.94
C THR A 90 -6.74 -5.82 -9.18
N SER A 91 -5.69 -5.22 -9.75
CA SER A 91 -5.06 -5.77 -10.95
C SER A 91 -3.63 -5.25 -11.12
N ILE A 92 -2.81 -6.03 -11.81
CA ILE A 92 -1.50 -5.59 -12.29
C ILE A 92 -1.42 -5.92 -13.77
N ARG A 93 -1.26 -4.90 -14.61
CA ARG A 93 -1.10 -5.02 -16.05
C ARG A 93 0.18 -4.36 -16.52
N ARG A 94 0.60 -4.65 -17.73
CA ARG A 94 1.71 -3.96 -18.40
C ARG A 94 1.16 -3.31 -19.66
N ASP A 95 1.54 -2.06 -19.88
CA ASP A 95 1.17 -1.28 -21.07
C ASP A 95 2.19 -1.47 -22.21
N GLU A 96 1.88 -0.93 -23.38
CA GLU A 96 2.72 -0.96 -24.59
C GLU A 96 4.11 -0.39 -24.32
N ASP A 97 4.21 0.70 -23.53
CA ASP A 97 5.46 1.36 -23.13
C ASP A 97 6.26 0.62 -22.04
N GLN A 98 5.93 -0.65 -21.80
CA GLN A 98 6.51 -1.50 -20.76
C GLN A 98 6.31 -0.97 -19.33
N ILE A 99 5.43 0.01 -19.12
CA ILE A 99 5.07 0.51 -17.79
C ILE A 99 4.14 -0.51 -17.13
N CYS A 100 4.46 -0.93 -15.91
CA CYS A 100 3.58 -1.79 -15.14
C CYS A 100 2.56 -0.93 -14.40
N ILE A 101 1.27 -1.12 -14.69
CA ILE A 101 0.20 -0.38 -14.06
C ILE A 101 -0.46 -1.26 -12.99
N ILE A 102 -0.41 -0.79 -11.75
CA ILE A 102 -0.98 -1.44 -10.57
C ILE A 102 -2.26 -0.71 -10.21
N GLN A 103 -3.41 -1.36 -10.40
CA GLN A 103 -4.71 -0.81 -10.06
C GLN A 103 -5.11 -1.19 -8.66
N MET A 104 -5.60 -0.22 -7.93
CA MET A 104 -5.97 -0.37 -6.54
C MET A 104 -7.24 0.44 -6.25
N VAL A 105 -8.01 0.00 -5.26
CA VAL A 105 -9.25 0.67 -4.83
C VAL A 105 -9.15 0.97 -3.36
N LEU A 106 -9.38 2.22 -2.97
CA LEU A 106 -9.42 2.62 -1.57
C LEU A 106 -10.66 2.02 -0.90
N CYS A 107 -10.46 1.37 0.25
CA CYS A 107 -11.53 0.66 0.94
C CYS A 107 -12.45 1.62 1.71
N GLY A 108 -13.76 1.35 1.65
CA GLY A 108 -14.81 2.30 2.04
C GLY A 108 -15.32 2.23 3.47
N GLY A 109 -14.87 1.26 4.27
CA GLY A 109 -15.35 1.01 5.63
C GLY A 109 -16.34 -0.15 5.78
N ASP A 110 -16.87 -0.69 4.68
CA ASP A 110 -17.68 -1.93 4.69
C ASP A 110 -16.81 -3.20 4.78
N GLU A 111 -15.51 -3.04 4.51
CA GLU A 111 -14.56 -4.13 4.69
C GLU A 111 -14.18 -4.20 6.16
N HIS A 112 -14.50 -5.33 6.78
CA HIS A 112 -14.13 -5.60 8.16
C HIS A 112 -12.62 -5.86 8.22
N VAL A 113 -11.82 -4.82 8.43
CA VAL A 113 -10.36 -4.94 8.50
C VAL A 113 -9.87 -4.63 9.90
N ILE A 114 -9.04 -5.52 10.43
CA ILE A 114 -8.40 -5.34 11.74
C ILE A 114 -6.97 -4.88 11.48
N VAL A 115 -6.65 -3.69 12.01
CA VAL A 115 -5.32 -3.10 11.91
C VAL A 115 -4.63 -3.21 13.26
N PHE A 116 -3.49 -3.90 13.29
CA PHE A 116 -2.58 -3.92 14.43
C PHE A 116 -1.41 -3.00 14.16
N ASP A 117 -1.32 -1.94 14.96
CA ASP A 117 -0.13 -1.11 15.02
C ASP A 117 0.92 -1.76 15.94
N GLU A 118 2.18 -1.74 15.52
CA GLU A 118 3.32 -2.40 16.16
C GLU A 118 3.12 -3.91 16.46
N ILE A 119 2.69 -4.69 15.45
CA ILE A 119 2.46 -6.14 15.59
C ILE A 119 3.69 -6.92 16.10
N GLY A 120 4.90 -6.46 15.80
CA GLY A 120 6.12 -7.09 16.32
C GLY A 120 6.29 -6.93 17.84
N LEU A 121 5.79 -5.85 18.45
CA LEU A 121 5.75 -5.74 19.91
C LEU A 121 4.74 -6.71 20.53
N ALA A 122 3.62 -6.92 19.85
CA ALA A 122 2.62 -7.90 20.26
C ALA A 122 3.19 -9.34 20.22
N GLU A 123 4.09 -9.63 19.29
CA GLU A 123 4.81 -10.90 19.23
C GLU A 123 5.83 -11.08 20.37
N LEU A 124 6.57 -10.02 20.70
CA LEU A 124 7.58 -10.05 21.77
C LEU A 124 6.97 -10.07 23.18
N SER A 125 5.66 -9.84 23.31
CA SER A 125 4.96 -9.83 24.59
C SER A 125 5.01 -11.22 25.25
N PRO A 126 5.32 -11.31 26.55
CA PRO A 126 5.28 -12.57 27.31
C PRO A 126 3.91 -13.26 27.30
N HIS A 127 2.85 -12.51 27.01
CA HIS A 127 1.48 -13.00 26.96
C HIS A 127 1.05 -13.44 25.55
N ASN A 128 1.93 -13.33 24.55
CA ASN A 128 1.73 -13.72 23.15
C ASN A 128 0.28 -13.50 22.64
N PRO A 129 -0.22 -12.25 22.68
CA PRO A 129 -1.58 -11.92 22.25
C PRO A 129 -1.89 -12.37 20.80
N LEU A 130 -0.86 -12.55 19.96
CA LEU A 130 -1.03 -13.08 18.59
C LEU A 130 -1.47 -14.54 18.55
N GLU A 131 -1.15 -15.37 19.55
CA GLU A 131 -1.65 -16.75 19.63
C GLU A 131 -3.15 -16.81 19.90
N VAL A 132 -3.65 -15.91 20.74
CA VAL A 132 -5.10 -15.78 21.01
C VAL A 132 -5.82 -15.39 19.71
N LEU A 133 -5.30 -14.40 19.01
CA LEU A 133 -5.84 -13.96 17.73
C LEU A 133 -5.79 -15.06 16.67
N HIS A 134 -4.70 -15.83 16.60
CA HIS A 134 -4.59 -16.95 15.67
C HIS A 134 -5.65 -18.04 15.94
N ALA A 135 -6.01 -18.29 17.19
CA ALA A 135 -7.11 -19.20 17.53
C ALA A 135 -8.48 -18.65 17.10
N GLU A 136 -8.71 -17.35 17.29
CA GLU A 136 -9.97 -16.69 16.91
C GLU A 136 -10.12 -16.51 15.39
N PHE A 137 -9.02 -16.37 14.64
CA PHE A 137 -9.02 -16.17 13.18
C PHE A 137 -8.91 -17.46 12.36
N GLN A 138 -8.69 -18.61 13.00
CA GLN A 138 -8.70 -19.94 12.34
C GLN A 138 -10.11 -20.46 12.01
N ILE A 139 -11.15 -19.68 12.28
CA ILE A 139 -12.50 -20.02 11.88
C ILE A 139 -12.52 -20.07 10.36
N GLU A 140 -12.99 -21.18 9.78
CA GLU A 140 -13.08 -21.44 8.32
C GLU A 140 -13.87 -20.35 7.54
N ASN A 141 -14.46 -19.39 8.26
CA ASN A 141 -15.15 -18.19 7.77
C ASN A 141 -14.59 -16.91 8.39
N CYS A 142 -13.27 -16.69 8.38
CA CYS A 142 -12.71 -15.41 8.79
C CYS A 142 -13.23 -14.30 7.85
N GLN A 143 -14.21 -13.52 8.33
CA GLN A 143 -14.80 -12.41 7.57
C GLN A 143 -13.97 -11.14 7.60
N TYR A 144 -12.80 -11.18 8.26
CA TYR A 144 -12.00 -10.01 8.56
C TYR A 144 -10.68 -10.03 7.78
N GLY A 145 -10.39 -8.95 7.05
CA GLY A 145 -9.05 -8.68 6.52
C GLY A 145 -8.11 -8.33 7.67
N PHE A 146 -6.85 -8.74 7.60
CA PHE A 146 -5.86 -8.48 8.65
C PHE A 146 -4.70 -7.65 8.10
N VAL A 147 -4.38 -6.55 8.80
CA VAL A 147 -3.24 -5.69 8.49
C VAL A 147 -2.40 -5.55 9.75
N GLY A 148 -1.13 -5.96 9.68
CA GLY A 148 -0.14 -5.72 10.73
C GLY A 148 0.89 -4.70 10.26
N ILE A 149 1.07 -3.63 11.04
CA ILE A 149 2.12 -2.63 10.85
C ILE A 149 3.14 -2.84 11.96
N SER A 150 4.44 -2.83 11.64
CA SER A 150 5.49 -2.99 12.67
C SER A 150 6.79 -2.38 12.21
N ASN A 151 7.44 -1.67 13.12
CA ASN A 151 8.83 -1.25 12.97
C ASN A 151 9.82 -2.36 13.40
N TRP A 152 9.30 -3.42 14.02
CA TRP A 152 10.05 -4.60 14.45
C TRP A 152 9.90 -5.74 13.46
N ARG A 153 10.97 -6.53 13.29
CA ARG A 153 10.90 -7.78 12.54
C ARG A 153 9.96 -8.77 13.23
N VAL A 154 9.02 -9.30 12.45
CA VAL A 154 8.10 -10.36 12.86
C VAL A 154 8.74 -11.71 12.53
N ASP A 155 8.44 -12.75 13.31
CA ASP A 155 9.00 -14.09 13.09
C ASP A 155 8.69 -14.63 11.68
N ALA A 156 9.66 -15.33 11.10
CA ALA A 156 9.59 -15.85 9.74
C ALA A 156 8.41 -16.81 9.51
N SER A 157 7.97 -17.55 10.55
CA SER A 157 6.82 -18.46 10.44
C SER A 157 5.49 -17.72 10.20
N LYS A 158 5.36 -16.49 10.72
CA LYS A 158 4.19 -15.62 10.53
C LYS A 158 4.28 -14.84 9.22
N MET A 159 5.50 -14.52 8.76
CA MET A 159 5.72 -13.80 7.50
C MET A 159 5.34 -14.62 6.26
N ASN A 160 5.36 -15.95 6.32
CA ASN A 160 4.98 -16.82 5.19
C ASN A 160 3.51 -16.66 4.74
N ARG A 161 2.69 -15.96 5.53
CA ARG A 161 1.28 -15.68 5.23
C ARG A 161 0.99 -14.18 4.99
N ALA A 162 2.03 -13.36 4.88
CA ALA A 162 1.92 -11.92 4.78
C ALA A 162 2.65 -11.37 3.55
N LEU A 163 2.13 -10.28 2.98
CA LEU A 163 2.89 -9.45 2.05
C LEU A 163 3.73 -8.46 2.87
N TYR A 164 5.06 -8.59 2.79
CA TYR A 164 6.00 -7.73 3.50
C TYR A 164 6.57 -6.68 2.55
N LEU A 165 6.27 -5.41 2.83
CA LEU A 165 6.84 -4.25 2.15
C LEU A 165 7.73 -3.50 3.15
N LEU A 166 9.02 -3.43 2.84
CA LEU A 166 9.99 -2.65 3.58
C LEU A 166 10.30 -1.38 2.81
N THR A 167 10.29 -0.26 3.53
CA THR A 167 10.93 0.96 3.02
C THR A 167 12.31 1.01 3.66
N PRO A 168 13.41 0.94 2.89
CA PRO A 168 14.75 1.13 3.45
C PRO A 168 14.91 2.56 3.99
N ASP A 169 15.87 2.75 4.90
CA ASP A 169 16.20 4.07 5.42
C ASP A 169 16.60 4.99 4.25
N PRO A 170 16.05 6.22 4.16
CA PRO A 170 16.39 7.16 3.10
C PRO A 170 17.89 7.51 3.15
N ASP A 171 18.52 7.56 1.98
CA ASP A 171 19.93 7.93 1.87
C ASP A 171 20.13 9.43 1.57
N VAL A 172 21.38 9.88 1.55
CA VAL A 172 21.72 11.30 1.32
C VAL A 172 21.26 11.80 -0.07
N LYS A 173 21.01 10.90 -1.02
CA LYS A 173 20.51 11.22 -2.36
C LYS A 173 18.99 11.33 -2.41
N ASP A 174 18.29 10.82 -1.40
CA ASP A 174 16.83 10.90 -1.24
C ASP A 174 16.38 12.18 -0.49
N LEU A 175 17.32 12.97 0.02
CA LEU A 175 17.13 14.27 0.68
C LEU A 175 17.20 15.44 -0.31
#